data_AF-A0A3E0HHP2-F1
#
_entry.id   AF-A0A3E0HHP2-F1
#
_cell.length_a   1.000
_cell.length_b   1.000
_cell.length_c   1.000
_cell.angle_alpha   90.00
_cell.angle_beta   90.00
_cell.angle_gamma   90.00
#
_symmetry.space_group_name_H-M   'P 1'
#
loop_
_entity.id
_entity.type
_entity.pdbx_description
1 polymer ?
#
loop_
_entity_poly.entity_id
_entity_poly.type
_entity_poly.pdbx_seq_one_letter_code
_entity_poly.pdbx_strand_id
1 'polypeptide(L)'
;MFAVPGRLPDGTRVVTTIRHDRRARMATIRLADIPPFTVVVRGQHLADLSEALREGDSLGVPCRHAVHGDWLLGVHPHQWWVNPHAARLPMELYLLLPDDQQLVVVFTPEEVDQLLFALPDLELLGADQ
;
A
#
# COMPACT_ATOMS: atom_id res chain seq x y z
N MET A 1 -3.72 7.50 -12.85
CA MET A 1 -2.51 6.90 -12.27
C MET A 1 -2.03 7.86 -11.22
N PHE A 2 -1.80 7.38 -10.00
CA PHE A 2 -1.31 8.18 -8.88
C PHE A 2 0.15 7.82 -8.61
N ALA A 3 0.95 8.80 -8.26
CA ALA A 3 2.33 8.65 -7.84
C ALA A 3 2.44 9.23 -6.44
N VAL A 4 2.78 8.39 -5.47
CA VAL A 4 2.88 8.77 -4.07
C VAL A 4 4.34 8.67 -3.65
N PRO A 5 4.97 9.77 -3.21
CA PRO A 5 6.34 9.73 -2.72
C PRO A 5 6.42 8.88 -1.45
N GLY A 6 7.57 8.27 -1.25
CA GLY A 6 7.91 7.54 -0.04
C GLY A 6 9.43 7.39 0.07
N ARG A 7 9.88 6.58 1.02
CA ARG A 7 11.29 6.37 1.31
C ARG A 7 11.62 4.91 1.54
N LEU A 8 12.81 4.50 1.13
CA LEU A 8 13.39 3.25 1.64
C LEU A 8 13.86 3.46 3.10
N PRO A 9 14.10 2.39 3.88
CA PRO A 9 14.55 2.50 5.27
C PRO A 9 15.87 3.26 5.45
N ASP A 10 16.72 3.32 4.41
CA ASP A 10 17.97 4.10 4.41
C ASP A 10 17.75 5.62 4.16
N GLY A 11 16.50 6.04 3.96
CA GLY A 11 16.10 7.43 3.70
C GLY A 11 16.07 7.82 2.22
N THR A 12 16.46 6.91 1.31
CA THR A 12 16.42 7.13 -0.14
C THR A 12 14.99 7.41 -0.60
N ARG A 13 14.79 8.50 -1.34
CA ARG A 13 13.45 8.86 -1.87
C ARG A 13 13.07 7.94 -3.03
N VAL A 14 11.84 7.45 -2.99
CA VAL A 14 11.25 6.59 -4.02
C VAL A 14 9.81 7.02 -4.30
N VAL A 15 9.20 6.40 -5.31
CA VAL A 15 7.80 6.66 -5.68
C VAL A 15 7.05 5.34 -5.75
N THR A 16 5.92 5.25 -5.07
CA THR A 16 4.96 4.15 -5.25
C THR A 16 3.88 4.58 -6.22
N THR A 17 3.64 3.78 -7.26
CA THR A 17 2.62 4.08 -8.26
C THR A 17 1.39 3.21 -8.10
N ILE A 18 0.22 3.84 -8.21
CA ILE A 18 -1.08 3.18 -8.08
C ILE A 18 -1.91 3.42 -9.34
N ARG A 19 -2.39 2.34 -9.95
CA ARG A 19 -3.24 2.37 -11.13
C ARG A 19 -4.51 1.58 -10.90
N HIS A 20 -5.66 2.22 -11.08
CA HIS A 20 -6.96 1.56 -10.93
C HIS A 20 -7.45 0.96 -12.22
N ASP A 21 -8.07 -0.20 -12.08
CA ASP A 21 -9.04 -0.72 -13.03
C ASP A 21 -10.41 -0.69 -12.34
N ARG A 22 -11.21 0.34 -12.67
CA ARG A 22 -12.56 0.51 -12.11
C ARG A 22 -13.49 -0.61 -12.53
N ARG A 23 -13.37 -1.08 -13.78
CA ARG A 23 -14.24 -2.13 -14.33
C ARG A 23 -13.98 -3.46 -13.64
N ALA A 24 -12.71 -3.78 -13.39
CA ALA A 24 -12.32 -4.99 -12.70
C ALA A 24 -12.28 -4.84 -11.16
N ARG A 25 -12.64 -3.65 -10.64
CA ARG A 25 -12.61 -3.29 -9.21
C ARG A 25 -11.30 -3.70 -8.54
N MET A 26 -10.17 -3.27 -9.09
CA MET A 26 -8.84 -3.60 -8.56
C MET A 26 -7.87 -2.43 -8.71
N ALA A 27 -6.79 -2.46 -7.92
CA ALA A 27 -5.66 -1.55 -8.06
C ALA A 27 -4.38 -2.36 -8.33
N THR A 28 -3.57 -1.89 -9.27
CA THR A 28 -2.17 -2.28 -9.41
C THR A 28 -1.32 -1.33 -8.58
N ILE A 29 -0.55 -1.85 -7.65
CA ILE A 29 0.37 -1.11 -6.80
C ILE A 29 1.78 -1.56 -7.15
N ARG A 30 2.65 -0.61 -7.51
CA ARG A 30 4.07 -0.87 -7.72
C ARG A 30 4.88 -0.07 -6.71
N LEU A 31 5.53 -0.79 -5.80
CA LEU A 31 6.33 -0.22 -4.73
C LEU A 31 7.67 0.28 -5.27
N ALA A 32 8.05 1.50 -4.87
CA ALA A 32 9.29 2.17 -5.29
C ALA A 32 9.54 2.20 -6.81
N ASP A 33 8.49 2.03 -7.63
CA ASP A 33 8.53 1.85 -9.08
C ASP A 33 9.44 0.69 -9.55
N ILE A 34 9.64 -0.32 -8.70
CA ILE A 34 10.46 -1.50 -9.01
C ILE A 34 9.57 -2.61 -9.59
N PRO A 35 9.78 -3.06 -10.85
CA PRO A 35 8.84 -3.97 -11.52
C PRO A 35 8.59 -5.29 -10.79
N PRO A 36 9.60 -6.00 -10.23
CA PRO A 36 9.40 -7.17 -9.38
C PRO A 36 8.50 -6.94 -8.14
N PHE A 37 8.33 -5.70 -7.68
CA PHE A 37 7.48 -5.38 -6.53
C PHE A 37 6.16 -4.74 -6.97
N THR A 38 5.54 -5.34 -8.00
CA THR A 38 4.22 -4.96 -8.51
C THR A 38 3.17 -6.00 -8.11
N VAL A 39 2.11 -5.58 -7.43
CA VAL A 39 1.00 -6.43 -7.01
C VAL A 39 -0.34 -5.87 -7.46
N VAL A 40 -1.33 -6.75 -7.56
CA VAL A 40 -2.73 -6.39 -7.80
C VAL A 40 -3.54 -6.67 -6.55
N VAL A 41 -4.22 -5.66 -6.04
CA VAL A 41 -5.14 -5.78 -4.90
C VAL A 41 -6.56 -5.68 -5.41
N ARG A 42 -7.40 -6.68 -5.09
CA ARG A 42 -8.81 -6.71 -5.49
C ARG A 42 -9.64 -5.83 -4.58
N GLY A 43 -10.80 -5.42 -5.07
CA GLY A 43 -11.69 -4.47 -4.41
C GLY A 43 -11.93 -4.79 -2.95
N GLN A 44 -12.37 -6.00 -2.63
CA GLN A 44 -12.64 -6.37 -1.23
C GLN A 44 -11.46 -6.12 -0.28
N HIS A 45 -10.22 -6.19 -0.76
CA HIS A 45 -8.99 -6.00 0.01
C HIS A 45 -8.43 -4.58 -0.08
N LEU A 46 -8.95 -3.74 -0.98
CA LEU A 46 -8.62 -2.31 -0.99
C LEU A 46 -9.23 -1.60 0.22
N ALA A 47 -10.40 -2.05 0.69
CA ALA A 47 -10.99 -1.55 1.93
C ALA A 47 -10.09 -1.91 3.12
N ASP A 48 -9.71 -3.18 3.25
CA ASP A 48 -8.79 -3.67 4.29
C ASP A 48 -7.45 -2.89 4.29
N LEU A 49 -6.88 -2.62 3.10
CA LEU A 49 -5.66 -1.82 2.96
C LEU A 49 -5.84 -0.38 3.45
N SER A 50 -6.93 0.27 3.03
CA SER A 50 -7.22 1.64 3.45
C SER A 50 -7.50 1.74 4.94
N GLU A 51 -8.19 0.76 5.52
CA GLU A 51 -8.45 0.67 6.96
C GLU A 51 -7.14 0.49 7.73
N ALA A 52 -6.29 -0.46 7.36
CA ALA A 52 -4.99 -0.67 8.01
C ALA A 52 -4.11 0.59 7.97
N LEU A 53 -4.10 1.32 6.85
CA LEU A 53 -3.38 2.60 6.72
C LEU A 53 -3.98 3.72 7.59
N ARG A 54 -5.29 3.72 7.84
CA ARG A 54 -5.97 4.73 8.69
C ARG A 54 -5.79 4.45 10.17
N GLU A 55 -5.95 3.19 10.57
CA GLU A 55 -5.92 2.76 11.97
C GLU A 55 -4.48 2.59 12.49
N GLY A 56 -3.51 2.51 11.58
CA GLY A 56 -2.13 2.24 11.95
C GLY A 56 -1.93 0.78 12.35
N ASP A 57 -2.74 -0.11 11.78
CA ASP A 57 -2.77 -1.52 12.13
C ASP A 57 -1.76 -2.33 11.30
N SER A 58 -1.17 -3.32 11.95
CA SER A 58 -0.34 -4.31 11.30
C SER A 58 -1.22 -5.36 10.63
N LEU A 59 -1.21 -5.40 9.29
CA LEU A 59 -2.06 -6.31 8.54
C LEU A 59 -1.35 -6.84 7.28
N GLY A 60 -1.61 -8.11 6.94
CA GLY A 60 -1.31 -8.67 5.64
C GLY A 60 -2.52 -8.57 4.70
N VAL A 61 -2.43 -7.74 3.67
CA VAL A 61 -3.49 -7.53 2.68
C VAL A 61 -3.34 -8.53 1.53
N PRO A 62 -4.37 -9.37 1.26
CA PRO A 62 -4.32 -10.29 0.14
C PRO A 62 -4.17 -9.57 -1.21
N CYS A 63 -3.17 -9.99 -1.98
CA CYS A 63 -2.86 -9.44 -3.29
C CYS A 63 -2.42 -10.55 -4.25
N ARG A 64 -2.22 -10.20 -5.52
CA ARG A 64 -1.70 -11.10 -6.55
C ARG A 64 -0.44 -10.53 -7.17
N HIS A 65 0.64 -11.29 -7.12
CA HIS A 65 1.87 -11.05 -7.86
C HIS A 65 1.81 -11.73 -9.23
N ALA A 66 2.36 -11.07 -10.26
CA ALA A 66 2.30 -11.59 -11.64
C ALA A 66 3.03 -12.94 -11.81
N VAL A 67 4.14 -13.12 -11.09
CA VAL A 67 4.99 -14.33 -11.18
C VAL A 67 4.67 -15.34 -10.08
N HIS A 68 4.34 -14.88 -8.88
CA HIS A 68 4.24 -15.74 -7.69
C HIS A 68 2.81 -16.11 -7.32
N GLY A 69 1.80 -15.57 -8.03
CA GLY A 69 0.40 -15.87 -7.75
C GLY A 69 -0.13 -15.11 -6.54
N ASP A 70 -0.94 -15.76 -5.72
CA ASP A 70 -1.54 -15.14 -4.55
C ASP A 70 -0.49 -14.88 -3.47
N TRP A 71 -0.53 -13.68 -2.88
CA TRP A 71 0.48 -13.19 -1.96
C TRP A 71 -0.12 -12.22 -0.93
N LEU A 72 0.72 -11.71 -0.01
CA LEU A 72 0.34 -10.70 0.98
C LEU A 72 1.19 -9.43 0.80
N LEU A 73 0.51 -8.30 0.64
CA LEU A 73 1.10 -6.98 0.80
C LEU A 73 0.97 -6.60 2.26
N GLY A 74 2.09 -6.45 2.97
CA GLY A 74 2.00 -6.13 4.37
C GLY A 74 2.01 -4.62 4.63
N VAL A 75 1.29 -4.22 5.67
CA VAL A 75 1.08 -2.85 6.13
C VAL A 75 1.49 -2.81 7.60
N HIS A 76 2.36 -1.88 7.99
CA HIS A 76 2.73 -1.71 9.41
C HIS A 76 2.91 -0.25 9.78
N PRO A 77 2.62 0.15 11.02
CA PRO A 77 3.12 1.40 11.56
C PRO A 77 4.66 1.39 11.66
N HIS A 78 5.30 2.37 11.02
CA HIS A 78 6.74 2.58 11.14
C HIS A 78 7.05 3.00 12.57
N GLN A 79 7.90 2.22 13.26
CA GLN A 79 8.30 2.48 14.66
C GLN A 79 7.12 2.51 15.66
N TRP A 80 6.20 1.55 15.55
CA TRP A 80 4.99 1.38 16.38
C TRP A 80 5.11 1.66 17.89
N TRP A 81 6.29 1.47 18.50
CA TRP A 81 6.53 1.71 19.92
C TRP A 81 6.92 3.15 20.30
N VAL A 82 7.17 4.05 19.34
CA VAL A 82 7.88 5.32 19.62
C VAL A 82 6.96 6.46 20.04
N ASN A 83 5.67 6.48 19.67
CA ASN A 83 4.78 7.57 20.10
C ASN A 83 3.28 7.22 20.09
N PRO A 84 2.68 6.85 21.25
CA PRO A 84 1.25 6.57 21.37
C PRO A 84 0.35 7.81 21.23
N HIS A 85 0.92 9.02 21.10
CA HIS A 85 0.18 10.28 20.99
C HIS A 85 0.26 10.94 19.60
N ALA A 86 0.93 10.31 18.62
CA ALA A 86 0.91 10.82 17.26
C ALA A 86 -0.49 10.68 16.67
N ALA A 87 -1.03 11.78 16.09
CA ALA A 87 -2.36 11.76 15.47
C ALA A 87 -2.44 10.75 14.31
N ARG A 88 -1.31 10.49 13.64
CA ARG A 88 -1.12 9.40 12.69
C ARG A 88 0.35 8.98 12.66
N LEU A 89 0.60 7.68 12.63
CA LEU A 89 1.95 7.13 12.51
C LEU A 89 2.39 7.13 11.05
N PRO A 90 3.69 7.31 10.75
CA PRO A 90 4.22 6.94 9.44
C PRO A 90 3.97 5.45 9.21
N MET A 91 3.73 5.03 7.96
CA MET A 91 3.37 3.65 7.63
C MET A 91 4.38 3.03 6.68
N GLU A 92 4.56 1.72 6.81
CA GLU A 92 5.34 0.87 5.92
C GLU A 92 4.40 0.06 5.05
N LEU A 93 4.63 0.09 3.73
CA LEU A 93 4.19 -0.99 2.84
C LEU A 93 5.39 -1.85 2.52
N TYR A 94 5.25 -3.16 2.69
CA TYR A 94 6.31 -4.08 2.32
C TYR A 94 5.79 -5.31 1.59
N LEU A 95 6.66 -5.84 0.75
CA LEU A 95 6.44 -7.07 0.02
C LEU A 95 7.70 -7.92 0.17
N LEU A 96 7.53 -9.07 0.80
CA LEU A 96 8.55 -10.12 0.87
C LEU A 96 8.30 -11.05 -0.31
N LEU A 97 9.29 -11.34 -1.15
CA LEU A 97 9.23 -12.31 -2.24
C LEU A 97 10.11 -13.52 -1.87
N PRO A 98 10.09 -14.63 -2.66
CA PRO A 98 11.02 -15.74 -2.46
C PRO A 98 12.50 -15.31 -2.46
N ASP A 99 13.36 -16.19 -1.95
CA ASP A 99 14.81 -15.98 -1.83
C ASP A 99 15.18 -14.74 -0.99
N ASP A 100 14.39 -14.47 0.06
CA ASP A 100 14.57 -13.36 1.01
C ASP A 100 14.60 -11.97 0.37
N GLN A 101 14.03 -11.83 -0.84
CA GLN A 101 13.92 -10.55 -1.52
C GLN A 101 12.81 -9.71 -0.87
N GLN A 102 13.18 -8.68 -0.14
CA GLN A 102 12.23 -7.81 0.53
C GLN A 102 12.35 -6.37 0.05
N LEU A 103 11.21 -5.71 -0.12
CA LEU A 103 11.15 -4.26 -0.29
C LEU A 103 10.22 -3.68 0.77
N VAL A 104 10.68 -2.64 1.44
CA VAL A 104 9.92 -1.82 2.38
C VAL A 104 9.91 -0.39 1.87
N VAL A 105 8.74 0.23 1.82
CA VAL A 105 8.58 1.66 1.54
C VAL A 105 7.87 2.29 2.73
N VAL A 106 8.54 3.28 3.33
CA VAL A 106 8.05 4.10 4.43
C VAL A 106 7.37 5.34 3.87
N PHE A 107 6.22 5.70 4.41
CA PHE A 107 5.42 6.86 4.05
C PHE A 107 5.22 7.71 5.31
N THR A 108 5.47 9.01 5.22
CA THR A 108 5.09 9.96 6.28
C THR A 108 3.56 10.04 6.41
N PRO A 109 3.03 10.59 7.52
CA PRO A 109 1.58 10.77 7.67
C PRO A 109 0.91 11.47 6.48
N GLU A 110 1.54 12.50 5.91
CA GLU A 110 1.03 13.22 4.73
C GLU A 110 1.11 12.39 3.44
N GLU A 111 2.10 11.51 3.33
CA GLU A 111 2.23 10.57 2.21
C GLU A 111 1.20 9.42 2.34
N VAL A 112 0.84 9.04 3.58
CA VAL A 112 -0.26 8.10 3.85
C VAL A 112 -1.60 8.72 3.45
N ASP A 113 -1.84 10.01 3.71
CA ASP A 113 -3.04 10.70 3.20
C ASP A 113 -3.10 10.65 1.67
N GLN A 114 -1.96 10.81 0.99
CA GLN A 114 -1.89 10.67 -0.46
C GLN A 114 -2.12 9.23 -0.94
N LEU A 115 -1.61 8.22 -0.21
CA LEU A 115 -1.92 6.82 -0.47
C LEU A 115 -3.42 6.55 -0.34
N LEU A 116 -4.04 7.00 0.75
CA LEU A 116 -5.48 6.84 1.00
C LEU A 116 -6.32 7.54 -0.06
N PHE A 117 -5.94 8.75 -0.48
CA PHE A 117 -6.59 9.44 -1.60
C PHE A 117 -6.42 8.68 -2.92
N ALA A 118 -5.26 8.05 -3.11
CA ALA A 118 -4.95 7.24 -4.27
C ALA A 118 -5.55 5.84 -4.21
N LEU A 119 -6.12 5.39 -3.10
CA LEU A 119 -6.83 4.11 -2.98
C LEU A 119 -8.34 4.41 -3.01
N PRO A 120 -9.09 3.91 -4.01
CA PRO A 120 -10.47 4.31 -4.16
C PRO A 120 -11.31 3.69 -3.04
N ASP A 121 -12.14 4.49 -2.36
CA ASP A 121 -13.26 3.96 -1.60
C ASP A 121 -14.24 3.32 -2.60
N LEU A 122 -14.41 2.01 -2.50
CA LEU A 122 -15.22 1.24 -3.44
C LEU A 122 -16.71 1.55 -3.35
N GLU A 123 -17.15 2.21 -2.28
CA GLU A 123 -18.52 2.71 -2.16
C GLU A 123 -18.81 3.80 -3.22
N LEU A 124 -17.81 4.61 -3.58
CA LEU A 124 -17.92 5.63 -4.63
C LEU A 124 -17.81 5.05 -6.05
N LEU A 125 -17.43 3.77 -6.19
CA LEU A 125 -17.30 3.10 -7.50
C LEU A 125 -18.56 2.34 -7.92
N GLY A 126 -19.60 2.32 -7.08
CA GLY A 126 -20.89 1.69 -7.35
C GLY A 126 -22.08 2.64 -7.46
N ALA A 127 -21.89 3.96 -7.31
CA ALA A 127 -22.98 4.93 -7.20
C ALA A 127 -23.44 5.56 -8.54
N ASP A 128 -22.79 5.25 -9.67
CA ASP A 128 -23.17 5.73 -11.00
C ASP A 128 -23.66 4.58 -11.92
N GLN A 129 -24.70 3.85 -11.51
CA GLN A 129 -25.50 3.01 -12.41
C GLN A 129 -26.98 3.35 -12.31
#